data_AF-A0A382FH87-F1
#
_entry.id   AF-A0A382FH87-F1
#
_cell.length_a   1.000
_cell.length_b   1.000
_cell.length_c   1.000
_cell.angle_alpha   90.00
_cell.angle_beta   90.00
_cell.angle_gamma   90.00
#
_symmetry.space_group_name_H-M   'P 1'
#
loop_
_entity.id
_entity.type
_entity.pdbx_description
1 polymer ?
#
loop_
_entity_poly.entity_id
_entity_poly.type
_entity_poly.pdbx_seq_one_letter_code
_entity_poly.pdbx_strand_id
1 'polypeptide(L)'
;VQKFIFEIRSRGFFLLVLAFLIIAGLVYAEVTEEFDRSSILHFQSAAGNAPLDLLMWVLTEIGGIIPIMIFCFVMFVWRKTRRMGLIMLLAILIGTVVAGYLKDYAVER
;
A
#
# COMPACT_ATOMS: atom_id res chain seq x y z
N VAL A 1 -27.95 26.67 8.98
CA VAL A 1 -27.91 25.24 8.59
C VAL A 1 -26.45 24.86 8.35
N GLN A 2 -26.04 23.82 9.07
CA GLN A 2 -24.71 23.24 9.25
C GLN A 2 -23.69 23.36 8.08
N LYS A 3 -22.56 24.04 8.35
CA LYS A 3 -21.27 23.81 7.67
C LYS A 3 -20.55 22.64 8.37
N PHE A 4 -21.05 21.41 8.25
CA PHE A 4 -20.55 20.26 9.04
C PHE A 4 -19.79 19.19 8.28
N ILE A 5 -19.51 19.38 7.01
CA ILE A 5 -18.62 18.47 6.30
C ILE A 5 -17.54 19.37 5.76
N PHE A 6 -16.34 19.20 6.33
CA PHE A 6 -15.06 19.76 5.90
C PHE A 6 -15.13 20.26 4.45
N GLU A 7 -14.60 21.45 4.16
CA GLU A 7 -14.23 21.77 2.78
C GLU A 7 -13.33 20.63 2.28
N ILE A 8 -13.92 19.64 1.61
CA ILE A 8 -13.25 18.45 1.08
C ILE A 8 -12.41 18.97 -0.08
N ARG A 9 -11.24 19.47 0.25
CA ARG A 9 -10.19 19.81 -0.71
C ARG A 9 -9.69 18.54 -1.42
N SER A 10 -9.93 17.36 -0.85
CA SER A 10 -9.45 16.08 -1.37
C SER A 10 -10.59 15.11 -1.67
N ARG A 11 -11.40 15.42 -2.70
CA ARG A 11 -12.39 14.47 -3.25
C ARG A 11 -11.76 13.12 -3.58
N GLY A 12 -10.50 13.12 -4.04
CA GLY A 12 -9.73 11.92 -4.33
C GLY A 12 -9.49 11.03 -3.11
N PHE A 13 -9.16 11.61 -1.95
CA PHE A 13 -8.97 10.82 -0.73
C PHE A 13 -10.27 10.11 -0.31
N PHE A 14 -11.40 10.82 -0.37
CA PHE A 14 -12.69 10.23 -0.03
C PHE A 14 -13.05 9.07 -0.96
N LEU A 15 -12.86 9.23 -2.28
CA LEU A 15 -13.10 8.16 -3.25
C LEU A 15 -12.18 6.96 -3.02
N LEU A 16 -10.93 7.20 -2.62
CA LEU A 16 -9.97 6.14 -2.36
C LEU A 16 -10.34 5.34 -1.09
N VAL A 17 -10.77 6.02 -0.03
CA VAL A 17 -11.30 5.36 1.18
C VAL A 17 -12.57 4.58 0.86
N LEU A 18 -13.48 5.14 0.07
CA LEU A 18 -14.71 4.46 -0.32
C LEU A 18 -14.41 3.21 -1.17
N ALA A 19 -13.50 3.31 -2.14
CA ALA A 19 -13.07 2.17 -2.95
C ALA A 19 -12.42 1.08 -2.08
N PHE A 20 -11.57 1.47 -1.13
CA PHE A 20 -10.98 0.55 -0.16
C PHE A 20 -12.06 -0.21 0.63
N LEU A 21 -13.07 0.49 1.16
CA LEU A 21 -14.15 -0.14 1.92
C LEU A 21 -15.01 -1.08 1.06
N ILE A 22 -15.30 -0.72 -0.18
CA ILE A 22 -16.05 -1.58 -1.11
C ILE A 22 -15.27 -2.87 -1.38
N ILE A 23 -13.99 -2.77 -1.72
CA ILE A 23 -13.14 -3.93 -2.00
C ILE A 23 -12.99 -4.81 -0.75
N ALA A 24 -12.73 -4.20 0.41
CA ALA A 24 -12.64 -4.93 1.68
C ALA A 24 -13.93 -5.69 2.01
N GLY A 25 -15.10 -5.08 1.75
CA GLY A 25 -16.40 -5.74 1.92
C GLY A 25 -16.60 -6.91 0.96
N LEU A 26 -16.17 -6.80 -0.30
CA LEU A 26 -16.23 -7.89 -1.28
C LEU A 26 -15.34 -9.07 -0.87
N VAL A 27 -14.11 -8.79 -0.40
CA VAL A 27 -13.18 -9.81 0.09
C VAL A 27 -13.72 -10.47 1.36
N TYR A 28 -14.27 -9.69 2.30
CA TYR A 28 -14.88 -10.22 3.53
C TYR A 28 -16.09 -11.13 3.26
N ALA A 29 -16.84 -10.86 2.20
CA ALA A 29 -17.97 -11.68 1.76
C ALA A 29 -17.55 -12.88 0.89
N GLU A 30 -16.25 -13.13 0.72
CA GLU A 30 -15.66 -14.24 -0.06
C GLU A 30 -16.06 -14.23 -1.56
N VAL A 31 -16.63 -13.13 -2.05
CA VAL A 31 -17.10 -13.00 -3.44
C VAL A 31 -15.93 -13.06 -4.43
N THR A 32 -14.72 -12.69 -4.01
CA THR A 32 -13.52 -12.65 -4.85
C THR A 32 -12.70 -13.94 -4.81
N GLU A 33 -13.08 -14.96 -4.02
CA GLU A 33 -12.21 -16.12 -3.75
C GLU A 33 -11.80 -16.88 -5.03
N GLU A 34 -12.74 -17.19 -5.91
CA GLU A 34 -12.44 -17.88 -7.18
C GLU A 34 -11.56 -17.03 -8.10
N PHE A 35 -11.81 -15.71 -8.11
CA PHE A 35 -11.01 -14.76 -8.88
C PHE A 35 -9.57 -14.65 -8.33
N ASP A 36 -9.42 -14.58 -7.00
CA ASP A 36 -8.12 -14.53 -6.34
C ASP A 36 -7.34 -15.82 -6.60
N ARG A 37 -7.98 -16.98 -6.48
CA ARG A 37 -7.37 -18.30 -6.75
C ARG A 37 -6.92 -18.44 -8.21
N SER A 38 -7.79 -18.10 -9.16
CA SER A 38 -7.45 -18.18 -10.59
C SER A 38 -6.30 -17.24 -10.97
N SER A 39 -6.28 -16.03 -10.39
CA SER A 39 -5.20 -15.07 -10.57
C SER A 39 -3.87 -15.60 -10.02
N ILE A 40 -3.87 -16.17 -8.81
CA ILE A 40 -2.67 -16.77 -8.20
C ILE A 40 -2.13 -17.90 -9.08
N LEU A 41 -3.00 -18.82 -9.53
CA LEU A 41 -2.60 -19.94 -10.39
C LEU A 41 -2.02 -19.48 -11.72
N HIS A 42 -2.60 -18.43 -12.32
CA HIS A 42 -2.09 -17.85 -13.56
C HIS A 42 -0.65 -17.34 -13.39
N PHE A 43 -0.38 -16.54 -12.35
CA PHE A 43 0.97 -16.03 -12.13
C PHE A 43 1.95 -17.11 -11.65
N GLN A 44 1.50 -18.09 -10.87
CA GLN A 44 2.31 -19.25 -10.48
C GLN A 44 2.72 -20.10 -11.69
N SER A 45 1.87 -20.19 -12.73
CA SER A 45 2.23 -20.93 -13.95
C SER A 45 3.42 -20.34 -14.71
N ALA A 46 3.73 -19.05 -14.49
CA ALA A 46 4.89 -18.37 -15.06
C ALA A 46 6.14 -18.47 -14.17
N ALA A 47 6.02 -18.99 -12.94
CA ALA A 47 7.14 -19.16 -12.02
C ALA A 47 8.12 -20.22 -12.52
N GLY A 48 9.41 -20.05 -12.20
CA GLY A 48 10.49 -20.93 -12.68
C GLY A 48 11.19 -20.40 -13.94
N ASN A 49 10.74 -19.28 -14.49
CA ASN A 49 11.45 -18.54 -15.52
C ASN A 49 12.44 -17.57 -14.86
N ALA A 50 13.71 -17.98 -14.77
CA ALA A 50 14.77 -17.27 -14.05
C ALA A 50 14.84 -15.74 -14.29
N PRO A 51 14.80 -15.21 -15.53
CA PRO A 51 14.77 -13.77 -15.75
C PRO A 51 13.48 -13.08 -15.28
N LEU A 52 12.32 -13.73 -15.38
CA LEU A 52 11.06 -13.16 -14.87
C LEU A 52 11.02 -13.18 -13.35
N ASP A 53 11.50 -14.26 -12.72
CA ASP A 53 11.59 -14.39 -11.27
C ASP A 53 12.54 -13.33 -10.69
N LEU A 54 13.69 -13.12 -11.33
CA LEU A 54 14.65 -12.08 -10.93
C LEU A 54 14.06 -10.68 -11.07
N LEU A 55 13.33 -10.41 -12.16
CA LEU A 55 12.65 -9.14 -12.36
C LEU A 55 11.61 -8.89 -11.27
N MET A 56 10.77 -9.89 -10.97
CA MET A 56 9.75 -9.79 -9.93
C MET A 56 10.37 -9.59 -8.55
N TRP A 57 11.49 -10.26 -8.28
CA TRP A 57 12.25 -10.08 -7.05
C TRP A 57 12.78 -8.65 -6.91
N VAL A 58 13.43 -8.11 -7.95
CA VAL A 58 13.93 -6.72 -7.94
C VAL A 58 12.81 -5.71 -7.74
N LEU A 59 11.68 -5.87 -8.43
CA LEU A 59 10.52 -4.99 -8.27
C LEU A 59 9.96 -5.02 -6.85
N THR A 60 9.87 -6.22 -6.26
CA THR A 60 9.38 -6.40 -4.89
C THR A 60 10.36 -5.81 -3.88
N GLU A 61 11.66 -5.98 -4.09
CA GLU A 61 12.71 -5.46 -3.23
C GLU A 61 12.69 -3.92 -3.20
N ILE A 62 12.49 -3.25 -4.34
CA ILE A 62 12.38 -1.78 -4.42
C ILE A 62 11.21 -1.24 -3.58
N GLY A 63 10.11 -1.98 -3.51
CA GLY A 63 8.95 -1.66 -2.66
C GLY A 63 9.15 -2.01 -1.18
N GLY A 64 10.26 -2.65 -0.83
CA GLY A 64 10.60 -3.02 0.53
C GLY A 64 10.83 -1.81 1.45
N ILE A 65 10.71 -2.05 2.76
CA ILE A 65 10.84 -0.98 3.74
C ILE A 65 12.26 -0.39 3.75
N ILE A 66 13.29 -1.21 3.49
CA ILE A 66 14.70 -0.78 3.53
C ILE A 66 15.02 0.22 2.40
N PRO A 67 14.75 -0.06 1.11
CA PRO A 67 15.02 0.91 0.04
C PRO A 67 14.22 2.20 0.19
N ILE A 68 12.97 2.11 0.63
CA ILE A 68 12.10 3.27 0.87
C ILE A 68 12.65 4.14 2.02
N MET A 69 13.13 3.53 3.11
CA MET A 69 13.75 4.25 4.23
C MET A 69 15.04 4.97 3.81
N ILE A 70 15.90 4.31 3.03
CA ILE A 70 17.11 4.94 2.46
C ILE A 70 16.73 6.14 1.59
N PHE A 71 15.75 5.97 0.69
CA PHE A 71 15.28 7.04 -0.19
C PHE A 71 14.78 8.25 0.61
N CYS A 72 13.98 8.01 1.64
CA CYS A 72 13.46 9.08 2.51
C CYS A 72 14.57 9.80 3.28
N PHE A 73 15.56 9.06 3.77
CA PHE A 73 16.71 9.63 4.46
C PHE A 73 17.56 10.50 3.52
N VAL A 74 17.84 10.04 2.30
CA VAL A 74 18.57 10.80 1.28
C VAL A 74 17.85 12.12 0.98
N MET A 75 16.53 12.06 0.78
CA MET A 75 15.69 13.25 0.59
C MET A 75 15.67 14.19 1.80
N PHE A 76 15.75 13.65 3.01
CA PHE A 76 15.81 14.44 4.23
C PHE A 76 17.14 15.18 4.41
N VAL A 77 18.26 14.57 4.03
CA VAL A 77 19.59 15.21 4.13
C VAL A 77 19.71 16.36 3.12
N TRP A 78 19.16 16.20 1.92
CA TRP A 78 19.26 17.17 0.83
C TRP A 78 18.50 18.47 1.16
N ARG A 79 19.25 19.58 1.28
CA ARG A 79 18.74 20.89 1.78
C ARG A 79 17.50 21.42 1.05
N LYS A 80 17.36 21.16 -0.26
CA LYS A 80 16.20 21.62 -1.06
C LYS A 80 14.94 20.77 -0.85
N THR A 81 15.05 19.51 -0.45
CA THR A 81 13.93 18.56 -0.34
C THR A 81 13.59 18.16 1.09
N ARG A 82 14.25 18.71 2.11
CA ARG A 82 14.05 18.35 3.53
C ARG A 82 12.60 18.33 3.99
N ARG A 83 11.79 19.32 3.59
CA ARG A 83 10.35 19.37 3.93
C ARG A 83 9.59 18.20 3.34
N MET A 84 9.86 17.85 2.08
CA MET A 84 9.27 16.68 1.43
C MET A 84 9.75 15.39 2.07
N GLY A 85 11.03 15.28 2.41
CA GLY A 85 11.58 14.13 3.14
C GLY A 85 10.91 13.88 4.49
N LEU A 86 10.66 14.93 5.28
CA LEU A 86 9.92 14.81 6.54
C LEU A 86 8.48 14.32 6.34
N ILE A 87 7.77 14.87 5.36
CA ILE A 87 6.39 14.46 5.06
C ILE A 87 6.36 12.98 4.61
N MET A 88 7.32 12.56 3.79
CA MET A 88 7.45 11.16 3.35
C MET A 88 7.72 10.22 4.53
N LEU A 89 8.66 10.56 5.42
CA LEU A 89 8.96 9.77 6.62
C LEU A 89 7.73 9.62 7.52
N LEU A 90 6.99 10.71 7.74
CA LEU A 90 5.75 10.67 8.52
C LEU A 90 4.69 9.80 7.84
N ALA A 91 4.53 9.93 6.52
CA ALA A 91 3.56 9.14 5.75
C ALA A 91 3.88 7.64 5.79
N ILE A 92 5.15 7.25 5.70
CA ILE A 92 5.57 5.85 5.81
C ILE A 92 5.33 5.33 7.21
N LEU A 93 5.67 6.09 8.25
CA LEU A 93 5.42 5.69 9.64
C LEU A 93 3.93 5.46 9.90
N ILE A 94 3.07 6.38 9.47
CA ILE A 94 1.61 6.21 9.60
C ILE A 94 1.15 5.01 8.77
N GLY A 95 1.64 4.86 7.53
CA GLY A 95 1.26 3.78 6.64
C GLY A 95 1.64 2.40 7.17
N THR A 96 2.84 2.24 7.73
CA THR A 96 3.30 0.96 8.30
C THR A 96 2.56 0.63 9.60
N VAL A 97 2.25 1.63 10.43
CA VAL A 97 1.43 1.44 11.63
C VAL A 97 0.02 1.01 11.26
N VAL A 98 -0.63 1.71 10.31
CA VAL A 98 -1.98 1.37 9.84
C VAL A 98 -1.99 -0.03 9.20
N ALA A 99 -1.02 -0.34 8.35
CA ALA A 99 -0.90 -1.67 7.76
C ALA A 99 -0.66 -2.75 8.82
N GLY A 100 0.17 -2.47 9.83
CA GLY A 100 0.41 -3.34 10.98
C GLY A 100 -0.89 -3.64 11.72
N TYR A 101 -1.63 -2.61 12.14
CA TYR A 101 -2.91 -2.81 12.82
C TYR A 101 -3.92 -3.55 11.95
N LEU A 102 -4.14 -3.13 10.70
CA LEU A 102 -5.11 -3.78 9.82
C LEU A 102 -4.78 -5.25 9.54
N LYS A 103 -3.48 -5.59 9.48
CA LYS A 103 -3.03 -6.97 9.28
C LYS A 103 -3.06 -7.79 10.57
N ASP A 104 -2.58 -7.25 11.69
CA ASP A 104 -2.51 -7.96 12.98
C ASP A 104 -3.91 -8.24 13.55
N TYR A 105 -4.89 -7.36 13.34
CA TYR A 105 -6.30 -7.66 13.69
C TYR A 105 -6.88 -8.87 12.94
N ALA A 106 -6.26 -9.30 11.82
CA ALA A 106 -6.65 -10.51 11.10
C ALA A 106 -5.94 -11.79 11.60
N VAL A 107 -4.87 -11.67 12.40
CA VAL A 107 -4.08 -12.82 12.89
C VAL A 107 -4.63 -13.38 14.21
N GLU A 108 -5.48 -12.64 14.94
CA GLU A 108 -6.10 -13.10 16.19
C GLU A 108 -7.41 -13.93 16.01
N ARG A 109 -7.60 -14.62 14.88
CA ARG A 109 -8.70 -15.59 14.71
C ARG A 109 -8.21 -17.00 14.41
#